data_AF-A0A351FN73-F1
#
_entry.id   AF-A0A351FN73-F1
#
_cell.length_a   1.000
_cell.length_b   1.000
_cell.length_c   1.000
_cell.angle_alpha   90.00
_cell.angle_beta   90.00
_cell.angle_gamma   90.00
#
_symmetry.space_group_name_H-M   'P 1'
#
loop_
_entity.id
_entity.type
_entity.pdbx_description
1 polymer ?
#
loop_
_entity_poly.entity_id
_entity_poly.type
_entity_poly.pdbx_seq_one_letter_code
_entity_poly.pdbx_strand_id
1 'polypeptide(L)'
;FLMCQHKAPHRTFSPALRHLGAFDDVEIPVPANLFDDYQNRSPTLSKNEMEIDRHFDWAYDAKVRKDERGDVQLPKPDRYGTPEYNRMTDSQKQVWDAYFGPRNQKFLKDFQAGKLNHQDLVRWKYRRYMRNYLSTVKAVDESVGRMLKYLDDHDLAKNTVVIYSSDQGFFLGEHGW
;
A
#
# COMPACT_ATOMS: atom_id res chain seq x y z
N PHE A 1 5.05 27.13 -17.87
CA PHE A 1 4.81 25.67 -17.93
C PHE A 1 5.29 25.06 -16.62
N LEU A 2 4.51 24.19 -15.99
CA LEU A 2 4.81 23.54 -14.71
C LEU A 2 4.64 22.03 -14.86
N MET A 3 5.57 21.26 -14.32
CA MET A 3 5.42 19.82 -14.13
C MET A 3 5.37 19.54 -12.63
N CYS A 4 4.27 18.96 -12.15
CA CYS A 4 4.13 18.50 -10.78
C CYS A 4 4.13 16.96 -10.77
N GLN A 5 5.19 16.35 -10.26
CA GLN A 5 5.38 14.90 -10.26
C GLN A 5 5.41 14.39 -8.83
N HIS A 6 4.34 13.69 -8.43
CA HIS A 6 4.24 13.11 -7.09
C HIS A 6 5.04 11.82 -7.00
N LYS A 7 5.68 11.58 -5.85
CA LYS A 7 6.20 10.24 -5.50
C LYS A 7 5.06 9.24 -5.28
N ALA A 8 3.96 9.69 -4.71
CA ALA A 8 2.81 8.86 -4.41
C ALA A 8 2.06 8.47 -5.71
N PRO A 9 1.52 7.24 -5.82
CA PRO A 9 1.46 6.19 -4.80
C PRO A 9 2.54 5.10 -4.96
N HIS A 10 3.80 5.45 -5.29
CA HIS A 10 4.85 4.44 -5.44
C HIS A 10 5.09 3.62 -4.15
N ARG A 11 5.51 2.35 -4.30
CA ARG A 11 5.98 1.48 -3.21
C ARG A 11 6.98 2.25 -2.32
N THR A 12 6.83 2.27 -1.00
CA THR A 12 6.13 1.30 -0.13
C THR A 12 4.66 1.53 0.17
N PHE A 13 3.97 2.50 -0.44
CA PHE A 13 2.59 2.83 -0.06
C PHE A 13 2.51 3.26 1.42
N SER A 14 3.26 4.29 1.79
CA SER A 14 3.22 4.86 3.14
C SER A 14 2.24 6.04 3.15
N PRO A 15 1.08 5.94 3.83
CA PRO A 15 0.08 7.01 3.79
C PRO A 15 0.52 8.26 4.55
N ALA A 16 -0.07 9.40 4.19
CA ALA A 16 -0.05 10.55 5.10
C ALA A 16 -0.76 10.17 6.41
N LEU A 17 -0.23 10.61 7.56
CA LEU A 17 -0.77 10.23 8.87
C LEU A 17 -2.26 10.54 9.04
N ARG A 18 -2.72 11.66 8.47
CA ARG A 18 -4.14 12.07 8.45
C ARG A 18 -5.07 11.16 7.62
N HIS A 19 -4.53 10.17 6.91
CA HIS A 19 -5.30 9.19 6.12
C HIS A 19 -5.16 7.76 6.63
N LEU A 20 -4.47 7.56 7.76
CA LEU A 20 -4.50 6.28 8.45
C LEU A 20 -5.95 6.00 8.85
N GLY A 21 -6.45 4.81 8.49
CA GLY A 21 -7.81 4.37 8.77
C GLY A 21 -8.90 4.86 7.80
N ALA A 22 -8.56 5.66 6.78
CA ALA A 22 -9.54 6.18 5.82
C ALA A 22 -10.36 5.10 5.09
N PHE A 23 -9.85 3.86 5.04
CA PHE A 23 -10.48 2.72 4.37
C PHE A 23 -10.64 1.50 5.31
N ASP A 24 -10.69 1.70 6.62
CA ASP A 24 -10.78 0.58 7.57
C ASP A 24 -12.13 -0.13 7.54
N ASP A 25 -13.21 0.64 7.36
CA ASP A 25 -14.58 0.15 7.29
C ASP A 25 -15.03 -0.15 5.86
N VAL A 26 -14.12 -0.02 4.89
CA VAL A 26 -14.40 -0.30 3.48
C VAL A 26 -14.02 -1.74 3.17
N GLU A 27 -14.98 -2.49 2.65
CA GLU A 27 -14.73 -3.78 2.01
C GLU A 27 -14.19 -3.53 0.60
N ILE A 28 -12.89 -3.79 0.42
CA ILE A 28 -12.23 -3.67 -0.88
C ILE A 28 -12.41 -5.01 -1.60
N PRO A 29 -13.05 -5.04 -2.78
CA PRO A 29 -13.32 -6.28 -3.49
C PRO A 29 -12.00 -6.94 -3.91
N VAL A 30 -11.90 -8.24 -3.65
CA VAL A 30 -10.75 -9.04 -4.09
C VAL A 30 -10.93 -9.39 -5.58
N PRO A 31 -9.92 -9.14 -6.44
CA PRO A 31 -10.00 -9.52 -7.84
C PRO A 31 -10.22 -11.02 -7.99
N ALA A 32 -11.09 -11.43 -8.93
CA ALA A 32 -11.41 -12.83 -9.19
C ALA A 32 -10.16 -13.68 -9.54
N ASN A 33 -9.12 -13.03 -10.06
CA ASN A 33 -7.85 -13.61 -10.47
C ASN A 33 -6.70 -13.28 -9.49
N LEU A 34 -6.97 -12.96 -8.22
CA LEU A 34 -5.91 -12.80 -7.20
C LEU A 34 -5.05 -14.07 -7.07
N PHE A 35 -5.65 -15.24 -7.31
CA PHE A 35 -4.98 -16.54 -7.26
C PHE A 35 -4.82 -17.15 -8.66
N ASP A 36 -4.52 -16.32 -9.67
CA ASP A 36 -4.24 -16.81 -11.03
C ASP A 36 -3.06 -17.79 -11.00
N ASP A 37 -3.26 -18.96 -11.62
CA ASP A 37 -2.25 -20.02 -11.72
C ASP A 37 -1.46 -19.97 -13.03
N TYR A 38 -1.82 -19.02 -13.91
CA TYR A 38 -1.22 -18.78 -15.21
C TYR A 38 -1.25 -19.96 -16.18
N GLN A 39 -2.05 -21.01 -15.94
CA GLN A 39 -2.01 -22.25 -16.74
C GLN A 39 -2.23 -22.02 -18.24
N ASN A 40 -3.07 -21.06 -18.60
CA ASN A 40 -3.41 -20.73 -19.99
C ASN A 40 -2.65 -19.50 -20.53
N ARG A 41 -1.53 -19.13 -19.90
CA ARG A 41 -0.76 -17.91 -20.21
C ARG A 41 0.69 -18.24 -20.55
N SER A 42 1.43 -17.21 -20.96
CA SER A 42 2.87 -17.34 -21.20
C SER A 42 3.58 -17.88 -19.94
N PRO A 43 4.48 -18.86 -20.07
CA PRO A 43 5.26 -19.41 -18.94
C PRO A 43 6.24 -18.39 -18.34
N THR A 44 6.40 -17.22 -18.95
CA THR A 44 7.16 -16.12 -18.36
C THR A 44 6.42 -15.46 -17.19
N LEU A 45 5.08 -15.51 -17.18
CA LEU A 45 4.28 -14.88 -16.13
C LEU A 45 4.41 -15.61 -14.79
N SER A 46 4.52 -16.93 -14.78
CA SER A 46 4.73 -17.69 -13.53
C SER A 46 6.09 -17.44 -12.87
N LYS A 47 7.04 -16.87 -13.63
CA LYS A 47 8.39 -16.50 -13.17
C LYS A 47 8.50 -15.04 -12.73
N ASN A 48 7.39 -14.31 -12.65
CA ASN A 48 7.39 -12.92 -12.21
C ASN A 48 7.89 -12.78 -10.76
N GLU A 49 8.46 -11.61 -10.44
CA GLU A 49 8.86 -11.24 -9.08
C GLU A 49 8.04 -10.07 -8.50
N MET A 50 6.74 -10.03 -8.82
CA MET A 50 5.86 -8.90 -8.50
C MET A 50 4.69 -9.29 -7.59
N GLU A 51 4.43 -10.59 -7.38
CA GLU A 51 3.25 -11.04 -6.64
C GLU A 51 3.14 -10.59 -5.18
N ILE A 52 1.89 -10.37 -4.75
CA ILE A 52 1.49 -10.16 -3.36
C ILE A 52 1.87 -11.36 -2.49
N ASP A 53 1.72 -12.58 -2.99
CA ASP A 53 2.05 -13.79 -2.23
C ASP A 53 3.56 -13.90 -2.00
N ARG A 54 4.34 -13.99 -3.09
CA ARG A 54 5.76 -14.37 -3.05
C ARG A 54 6.75 -13.21 -2.97
N HIS A 55 6.35 -11.97 -3.24
CA HIS A 55 7.28 -10.83 -3.39
C HIS A 55 6.95 -9.59 -2.54
N PHE A 56 5.84 -9.64 -1.80
CA PHE A 56 5.44 -8.63 -0.83
C PHE A 56 6.17 -8.81 0.50
N ASP A 57 6.86 -7.78 0.95
CA ASP A 57 7.77 -7.79 2.10
C ASP A 57 7.06 -7.29 3.38
N TRP A 58 7.33 -7.92 4.51
CA TRP A 58 6.58 -7.68 5.75
C TRP A 58 6.78 -6.29 6.34
N ALA A 59 8.03 -5.86 6.53
CA ALA A 59 8.30 -4.55 7.11
C ALA A 59 8.08 -3.44 6.08
N TYR A 60 8.59 -3.63 4.87
CA TYR A 60 8.57 -2.64 3.79
C TYR A 60 7.15 -2.35 3.31
N ASP A 61 6.36 -3.38 2.98
CA ASP A 61 5.06 -3.19 2.34
C ASP A 61 3.90 -3.32 3.32
N ALA A 62 3.89 -4.41 4.11
CA ALA A 62 2.80 -4.67 5.05
C ALA A 62 2.86 -3.79 6.31
N LYS A 63 4.00 -3.11 6.55
CA LYS A 63 4.27 -2.31 7.75
C LYS A 63 4.28 -3.13 9.04
N VAL A 64 4.58 -4.43 8.95
CA VAL A 64 4.82 -5.32 10.10
C VAL A 64 6.31 -5.29 10.40
N ARG A 65 6.72 -4.39 11.29
CA ARG A 65 8.16 -4.16 11.53
C ARG A 65 8.78 -5.33 12.28
N LYS A 66 10.10 -5.49 12.18
CA LYS A 66 10.83 -6.62 12.79
C LYS A 66 10.83 -6.55 14.32
N ASP A 67 10.94 -5.34 14.88
CA ASP A 67 10.89 -5.04 16.30
C ASP A 67 9.50 -5.31 16.94
N GLU A 68 8.44 -5.43 16.15
CA GLU A 68 7.08 -5.70 16.64
C GLU A 68 6.75 -7.20 16.73
N ARG A 69 7.60 -8.09 16.21
CA ARG A 69 7.23 -9.51 15.99
C ARG A 69 7.52 -10.43 17.18
N GLY A 70 8.35 -10.00 18.13
CA GLY A 70 8.93 -10.90 19.13
C GLY A 70 9.64 -12.07 18.45
N ASP A 71 9.32 -13.30 18.86
CA ASP A 71 9.90 -14.53 18.31
C ASP A 71 9.16 -15.06 17.05
N VAL A 72 8.12 -14.37 16.57
CA VAL A 72 7.33 -14.82 15.42
C VAL A 72 8.15 -14.69 14.13
N GLN A 73 8.48 -15.83 13.52
CA GLN A 73 9.14 -15.90 12.23
C GLN A 73 8.10 -15.96 11.10
N LEU A 74 8.04 -14.89 10.30
CA LEU A 74 7.16 -14.81 9.13
C LEU A 74 7.82 -15.46 7.90
N PRO A 75 7.04 -16.01 6.95
CA PRO A 75 7.56 -16.58 5.71
C PRO A 75 8.37 -15.57 4.90
N LYS A 76 9.33 -16.05 4.09
CA LYS A 76 10.03 -15.17 3.14
C LYS A 76 9.05 -14.62 2.08
N PRO A 77 9.31 -13.43 1.50
CA PRO A 77 10.47 -12.57 1.71
C PRO A 77 10.34 -11.66 2.95
N ASP A 78 11.49 -11.34 3.55
CA ASP A 78 11.61 -10.41 4.70
C ASP A 78 12.94 -9.63 4.60
N ARG A 79 13.13 -9.03 3.43
CA ARG A 79 14.41 -8.50 2.94
C ARG A 79 14.68 -7.10 3.47
N TYR A 80 13.64 -6.26 3.54
CA TYR A 80 13.81 -4.82 3.70
C TYR A 80 13.33 -4.33 5.08
N GLY A 81 13.76 -3.12 5.45
CA GLY A 81 13.31 -2.42 6.66
C GLY A 81 12.17 -1.43 6.39
N THR A 82 12.10 -0.37 7.19
CA THR A 82 11.04 0.64 7.13
C THR A 82 11.59 2.05 6.87
N PRO A 83 12.00 2.38 5.63
CA PRO A 83 12.68 3.64 5.36
C PRO A 83 11.81 4.87 5.65
N GLU A 84 10.50 4.82 5.40
CA GLU A 84 9.60 5.94 5.68
C GLU A 84 9.43 6.14 7.20
N TYR A 85 9.20 5.08 7.96
CA TYR A 85 9.10 5.12 9.43
C TYR A 85 10.38 5.66 10.07
N ASN A 86 11.55 5.28 9.54
CA ASN A 86 12.85 5.72 10.05
C ASN A 86 13.08 7.23 9.89
N ARG A 87 12.34 7.90 9.00
CA ARG A 87 12.42 9.35 8.74
C ARG A 87 11.36 10.15 9.49
N MET A 88 10.43 9.48 10.19
CA MET A 88 9.39 10.13 10.97
C MET A 88 9.96 10.74 12.25
N THR A 89 9.40 11.87 12.66
CA THR A 89 9.62 12.41 14.02
C THR A 89 9.00 11.49 15.07
N ASP A 90 9.37 11.65 16.34
CA ASP A 90 8.81 10.82 17.41
C ASP A 90 7.29 10.98 17.54
N SER A 91 6.78 12.20 17.39
CA SER A 91 5.32 12.45 17.36
C SER A 91 4.62 11.76 16.18
N GLN A 92 5.26 11.70 15.02
CA GLN A 92 4.74 10.99 13.85
C GLN A 92 4.75 9.48 14.06
N LYS A 93 5.82 8.94 14.68
CA LYS A 93 5.91 7.51 15.04
C LYS A 93 4.82 7.10 16.02
N GLN A 94 4.50 7.93 17.02
CA GLN A 94 3.40 7.66 17.95
C GLN A 94 2.06 7.47 17.24
N VAL A 95 1.74 8.34 16.27
CA VAL A 95 0.50 8.22 15.48
C VAL A 95 0.53 6.97 14.59
N TRP A 96 1.67 6.70 13.97
CA TRP A 96 1.88 5.52 13.14
C TRP A 96 1.70 4.22 13.93
N ASP A 97 2.34 4.13 15.10
CA ASP A 97 2.32 2.95 15.98
C ASP A 97 0.94 2.72 16.59
N ALA A 98 0.25 3.79 16.99
CA ALA A 98 -1.13 3.69 17.49
C ALA A 98 -2.07 3.07 16.44
N TYR A 99 -1.80 3.30 15.16
CA TYR A 99 -2.58 2.71 14.06
C TYR A 99 -2.13 1.28 13.72
N PHE A 100 -0.86 1.09 13.37
CA PHE A 100 -0.37 -0.19 12.85
C PHE A 100 -0.11 -1.23 13.95
N GLY A 101 0.36 -0.81 15.14
CA GLY A 101 0.74 -1.70 16.23
C GLY A 101 -0.36 -2.70 16.62
N PRO A 102 -1.56 -2.27 17.04
CA PRO A 102 -2.64 -3.18 17.40
C PRO A 102 -3.04 -4.14 16.26
N ARG A 103 -3.04 -3.66 15.02
CA ARG A 103 -3.38 -4.45 13.82
C ARG A 103 -2.30 -5.51 13.54
N ASN A 104 -1.04 -5.15 13.70
CA ASN A 104 0.09 -6.06 13.53
C ASN A 104 0.11 -7.12 14.64
N GLN A 105 -0.12 -6.74 15.90
CA GLN A 105 -0.20 -7.67 17.03
C GLN A 105 -1.35 -8.68 16.87
N LYS A 106 -2.51 -8.24 16.38
CA LYS A 106 -3.61 -9.15 16.06
C LYS A 106 -3.21 -10.17 14.99
N PHE A 107 -2.62 -9.69 13.88
CA PHE A 107 -2.15 -10.57 12.80
C PHE A 107 -1.13 -11.59 13.30
N LEU A 108 -0.11 -11.16 14.05
CA LEU A 108 0.96 -12.02 14.56
C LEU A 108 0.40 -13.11 15.48
N LYS A 109 -0.54 -12.78 16.37
CA LYS A 109 -1.22 -13.76 17.24
C LYS A 109 -2.02 -14.79 16.44
N ASP A 110 -2.80 -14.34 15.45
CA ASP A 110 -3.61 -15.25 14.62
C ASP A 110 -2.72 -16.15 13.74
N PHE A 111 -1.59 -15.62 13.24
CA PHE A 111 -0.58 -16.37 12.50
C PHE A 111 0.10 -17.44 13.38
N GLN A 112 0.59 -17.07 14.56
CA GLN A 112 1.27 -18.00 15.48
C GLN A 112 0.35 -19.10 15.99
N ALA A 113 -0.95 -18.81 16.15
CA ALA A 113 -1.97 -19.78 16.52
C ALA A 113 -2.39 -20.72 15.37
N GLY A 114 -1.82 -20.58 14.16
CA GLY A 114 -2.16 -21.42 13.01
C GLY A 114 -3.56 -21.18 12.44
N LYS A 115 -4.18 -20.02 12.71
CA LYS A 115 -5.56 -19.72 12.27
C LYS A 115 -5.65 -19.30 10.80
N LEU A 116 -4.53 -19.02 10.16
CA LEU A 116 -4.47 -18.52 8.80
C LEU A 116 -3.92 -19.61 7.89
N ASN A 117 -4.72 -20.09 6.94
CA ASN A 117 -4.18 -20.88 5.85
C ASN A 117 -3.44 -19.97 4.85
N HIS A 118 -2.82 -20.58 3.83
CA HIS A 118 -2.06 -19.84 2.83
C HIS A 118 -2.91 -18.77 2.10
N GLN A 119 -4.13 -19.10 1.66
CA GLN A 119 -4.98 -18.12 0.98
C GLN A 119 -5.43 -16.99 1.93
N ASP A 120 -5.68 -17.29 3.20
CA ASP A 120 -6.02 -16.26 4.20
C ASP A 120 -4.86 -15.28 4.41
N LEU A 121 -3.62 -15.77 4.38
CA LEU A 121 -2.42 -14.97 4.44
C LEU A 121 -2.30 -14.03 3.24
N VAL A 122 -2.51 -14.55 2.02
CA VAL A 122 -2.48 -13.74 0.79
C VAL A 122 -3.59 -12.70 0.79
N ARG A 123 -4.83 -13.06 1.18
CA ARG A 123 -5.94 -12.08 1.32
C ARG A 123 -5.65 -11.04 2.39
N TRP A 124 -4.98 -11.41 3.48
CA TRP A 124 -4.54 -10.45 4.49
C TRP A 124 -3.52 -9.46 3.94
N LYS A 125 -2.50 -9.94 3.21
CA LYS A 125 -1.52 -9.09 2.53
C LYS A 125 -2.19 -8.16 1.52
N TYR A 126 -3.11 -8.69 0.70
CA TYR A 126 -3.91 -7.93 -0.27
C TYR A 126 -4.68 -6.78 0.39
N ARG A 127 -5.44 -7.05 1.46
CA ARG A 127 -6.19 -6.01 2.17
C ARG A 127 -5.26 -4.94 2.75
N ARG A 128 -4.12 -5.35 3.30
CA ARG A 128 -3.12 -4.41 3.83
C ARG A 128 -2.53 -3.56 2.70
N TYR A 129 -2.17 -4.18 1.59
CA TYR A 129 -1.67 -3.52 0.38
C TYR A 129 -2.66 -2.46 -0.10
N MET A 130 -3.91 -2.85 -0.37
CA MET A 130 -4.91 -1.96 -0.95
C MET A 130 -5.29 -0.79 -0.04
N ARG A 131 -5.45 -1.03 1.26
CA ARG A 131 -5.72 0.06 2.22
C ARG A 131 -4.58 1.06 2.24
N ASN A 132 -3.34 0.58 2.27
CA ASN A 132 -2.16 1.44 2.26
C ASN A 132 -2.04 2.21 0.93
N TYR A 133 -2.22 1.53 -0.21
CA TYR A 133 -2.19 2.13 -1.55
C TYR A 133 -3.24 3.25 -1.67
N LEU A 134 -4.50 2.97 -1.38
CA LEU A 134 -5.59 3.94 -1.49
C LEU A 134 -5.45 5.10 -0.49
N SER A 135 -5.03 4.84 0.75
CA SER A 135 -4.74 5.91 1.72
C SER A 135 -3.58 6.80 1.26
N THR A 136 -2.60 6.26 0.52
CA THR A 136 -1.54 7.08 -0.10
C THR A 136 -2.07 7.89 -1.28
N VAL A 137 -2.92 7.31 -2.14
CA VAL A 137 -3.59 8.01 -3.26
C VAL A 137 -4.42 9.19 -2.77
N LYS A 138 -5.11 9.06 -1.62
CA LYS A 138 -5.93 10.14 -1.05
C LYS A 138 -5.16 11.45 -0.86
N ALA A 139 -3.88 11.40 -0.49
CA ALA A 139 -3.06 12.61 -0.36
C ALA A 139 -2.75 13.28 -1.71
N VAL A 140 -2.70 12.50 -2.80
CA VAL A 140 -2.53 13.01 -4.17
C VAL A 140 -3.79 13.76 -4.59
N ASP A 141 -4.97 13.16 -4.39
CA ASP A 141 -6.27 13.78 -4.69
C ASP A 141 -6.43 15.13 -3.97
N GLU A 142 -6.12 15.18 -2.66
CA GLU A 142 -6.13 16.45 -1.91
C GLU A 142 -5.13 17.48 -2.46
N SER A 143 -3.94 17.02 -2.88
CA SER A 143 -2.93 17.92 -3.44
C SER A 143 -3.35 18.49 -4.79
N VAL A 144 -3.96 17.67 -5.65
CA VAL A 144 -4.53 18.09 -6.93
C VAL A 144 -5.67 19.07 -6.67
N GLY A 145 -6.58 18.76 -5.75
CA GLY A 145 -7.68 19.65 -5.38
C GLY A 145 -7.20 21.03 -4.92
N ARG A 146 -6.14 21.12 -4.11
CA ARG A 146 -5.54 22.40 -3.72
C ARG A 146 -4.96 23.18 -4.90
N MET A 147 -4.35 22.48 -5.87
CA MET A 147 -3.79 23.12 -7.06
C MET A 147 -4.90 23.66 -7.96
N LEU A 148 -5.95 22.88 -8.22
CA LEU A 148 -7.10 23.31 -9.00
C LEU A 148 -7.80 24.49 -8.34
N LYS A 149 -8.03 24.42 -7.02
CA LYS A 149 -8.59 25.54 -6.26
C LYS A 149 -7.75 26.81 -6.39
N TYR A 150 -6.42 26.70 -6.33
CA TYR A 150 -5.56 27.87 -6.53
C TYR A 150 -5.72 28.46 -7.93
N LEU A 151 -5.82 27.64 -8.98
CA LEU A 151 -6.06 28.15 -10.34
C LEU A 151 -7.40 28.88 -10.44
N ASP A 152 -8.45 28.38 -9.78
CA ASP A 152 -9.77 29.01 -9.76
C ASP A 152 -9.76 30.33 -8.96
N ASP A 153 -9.21 30.32 -7.74
CA ASP A 153 -9.16 31.49 -6.84
C ASP A 153 -8.37 32.68 -7.42
N HIS A 154 -7.52 32.42 -8.42
CA HIS A 154 -6.66 33.40 -9.06
C HIS A 154 -7.00 33.66 -10.54
N ASP A 155 -8.19 33.23 -11.02
CA ASP A 155 -8.65 33.42 -12.40
C ASP A 155 -7.72 32.81 -13.48
N LEU A 156 -6.87 31.86 -13.12
CA LEU A 156 -5.90 31.22 -14.02
C LEU A 156 -6.50 30.03 -14.78
N ALA A 157 -7.57 29.43 -14.25
CA ALA A 157 -8.17 28.20 -14.80
C ALA A 157 -8.63 28.36 -16.27
N LYS A 158 -9.15 29.54 -16.65
CA LYS A 158 -9.68 29.80 -18.00
C LYS A 158 -8.61 29.77 -19.10
N ASN A 159 -7.34 29.96 -18.74
CA ASN A 159 -6.22 30.02 -19.68
C ASN A 159 -5.13 28.98 -19.34
N THR A 160 -5.47 27.95 -18.57
CA THR A 160 -4.55 26.89 -18.18
C THR A 160 -5.09 25.54 -18.63
N VAL A 161 -4.33 24.82 -19.46
CA VAL A 161 -4.60 23.40 -19.73
C VAL A 161 -4.04 22.58 -18.59
N VAL A 162 -4.89 21.81 -17.91
CA VAL A 162 -4.49 20.88 -16.85
C VAL A 162 -4.55 19.46 -17.38
N ILE A 163 -3.47 18.71 -17.21
CA ILE A 163 -3.37 17.29 -17.56
C ILE A 163 -3.05 16.52 -16.29
N TYR A 164 -3.88 15.52 -15.99
CA TYR A 164 -3.63 14.55 -14.93
C TYR A 164 -3.41 13.17 -15.54
N SER A 165 -2.26 12.57 -15.25
CA SER A 165 -1.89 11.24 -15.74
C SER A 165 -0.98 10.56 -14.72
N SER A 166 -0.87 9.25 -14.85
CA SER A 166 0.20 8.46 -14.27
C SER A 166 1.28 8.21 -15.34
N ASP A 167 2.49 7.84 -14.92
CA ASP A 167 3.55 7.36 -15.81
C ASP A 167 3.14 6.05 -16.51
N GLN A 168 2.45 5.18 -15.77
CA GLN A 168 1.79 3.96 -16.23
C GLN A 168 0.62 3.55 -15.31
N GLY A 169 -0.08 2.46 -15.65
CA GLY A 169 -1.01 1.80 -14.74
C GLY A 169 -0.29 1.05 -13.59
N PHE A 170 -1.07 0.36 -12.76
CA PHE A 170 -0.56 -0.47 -11.68
C PHE A 170 -1.51 -1.65 -11.42
N PHE A 171 -0.98 -2.81 -11.03
CA PHE A 171 -1.80 -3.96 -10.62
C PHE A 171 -2.26 -3.77 -9.19
N LEU A 172 -3.56 -3.95 -8.96
CA LEU A 172 -4.22 -3.82 -7.67
C LEU A 172 -4.71 -5.19 -7.21
N GLY A 173 -3.87 -6.22 -7.36
CA GLY A 173 -4.15 -7.62 -7.08
C GLY A 173 -4.56 -8.47 -8.28
N GLU A 174 -4.78 -7.88 -9.46
CA GLU A 174 -5.07 -8.68 -10.65
C GLU A 174 -3.89 -9.59 -10.99
N HIS A 175 -4.18 -10.86 -11.28
CA HIS A 175 -3.18 -11.90 -11.51
C HIS A 175 -2.25 -12.13 -10.31
N GLY A 176 -2.66 -11.73 -9.11
CA GLY A 176 -1.86 -11.87 -7.89
C GLY A 176 -0.74 -10.84 -7.75
N TRP A 177 -0.65 -9.84 -8.64
CA TRP A 177 0.39 -8.82 -8.66
C TRP A 177 0.05 -7.60 -7.79
#